data_AF-A0A930X9L8-F1
#
_entry.id   AF-A0A930X9L8-F1
#
_cell.length_a   1.000
_cell.length_b   1.000
_cell.length_c   1.000
_cell.angle_alpha   90.00
_cell.angle_beta   90.00
_cell.angle_gamma   90.00
#
_symmetry.space_group_name_H-M   'P 1'
#
loop_
_entity.id
_entity.type
_entity.pdbx_description
1 polymer ?
#
loop_
_entity_poly.entity_id
_entity_poly.type
_entity_poly.pdbx_seq_one_letter_code
_entity_poly.pdbx_strand_id
1 'polypeptide(L)' 'MQNPSHKPPSPTLKRLGSLLTAPPAAAQPHHQHCPVCHSQLEQQKCKVICRSEFCVYRIIYNCSEF' A
#
# COMPACT_ATOMS: atom_id res chain seq x y z
N MET A 1 -43.17 -30.53 4.11
CA MET A 1 -43.75 -29.99 5.36
C MET A 1 -42.61 -29.89 6.36
N GLN A 2 -42.02 -28.70 6.50
CA GLN A 2 -40.95 -28.43 7.48
C GLN A 2 -41.58 -28.18 8.83
N ASN A 3 -41.04 -28.76 9.90
CA ASN A 3 -41.28 -28.29 11.26
C ASN A 3 -39.97 -28.35 12.07
N PRO A 4 -39.40 -27.20 12.48
CA PRO A 4 -38.14 -27.13 13.21
C PRO A 4 -38.39 -27.17 14.73
N SER A 5 -37.72 -28.09 15.44
CA SER A 5 -37.76 -28.14 16.91
C SER A 5 -36.44 -27.65 17.53
N HIS A 6 -36.60 -26.85 18.58
CA HIS A 6 -35.67 -25.89 19.15
C HIS A 6 -34.64 -26.45 20.17
N LYS A 7 -33.40 -25.91 20.08
CA LYS A 7 -32.39 -25.53 21.13
C LYS A 7 -31.77 -26.61 22.05
N PRO A 8 -30.61 -26.37 22.72
CA PRO A 8 -29.67 -25.23 22.69
C PRO A 8 -28.18 -25.65 22.52
N PRO A 9 -27.21 -24.70 22.40
CA PRO A 9 -26.59 -24.16 23.62
C PRO A 9 -26.26 -22.66 23.54
N SER A 10 -26.40 -21.97 24.68
CA SER A 10 -25.59 -20.78 25.00
C SER A 10 -24.40 -21.27 25.84
N PRO A 11 -23.17 -20.81 25.56
CA PRO A 11 -22.71 -19.69 26.34
C PRO A 11 -22.10 -18.58 25.49
N THR A 12 -22.48 -17.37 25.85
CA THR A 12 -21.83 -16.10 25.57
C THR A 12 -20.30 -16.21 25.74
N LEU A 13 -19.56 -16.39 24.64
CA LEU A 13 -18.13 -16.13 24.64
C LEU A 13 -17.90 -14.74 24.05
N LYS A 14 -17.84 -13.75 24.93
CA LYS A 14 -17.30 -12.42 24.64
C LYS A 14 -15.84 -12.60 24.21
N ARG A 15 -15.57 -12.78 22.91
CA ARG A 15 -14.24 -12.53 22.35
C ARG A 15 -14.07 -11.02 22.24
N LEU A 16 -13.85 -10.38 23.38
CA LEU A 16 -13.16 -9.10 23.40
C LEU A 16 -11.74 -9.33 22.89
N GLY A 17 -11.28 -8.41 22.04
CA GLY A 17 -9.87 -8.11 21.93
C GLY A 17 -9.14 -8.95 20.91
N SER A 18 -9.24 -8.54 19.66
CA SER A 18 -8.03 -8.38 18.85
C SER A 18 -8.30 -7.27 17.83
N LEU A 19 -8.22 -6.03 18.31
CA LEU A 19 -7.67 -4.93 17.51
C LEU A 19 -6.20 -5.29 17.27
N LEU A 20 -5.96 -6.28 16.42
CA LEU A 20 -4.68 -6.42 15.76
C LEU A 20 -4.62 -5.20 14.86
N THR A 21 -3.96 -4.18 15.38
CA THR A 21 -3.37 -3.08 14.61
C THR A 21 -2.90 -3.67 13.30
N ALA A 22 -3.63 -3.40 12.22
CA ALA A 22 -3.13 -3.66 10.90
C ALA A 22 -1.75 -2.97 10.85
N PRO A 23 -0.66 -3.67 10.47
CA PRO A 23 0.60 -2.99 10.27
C PRO A 23 0.31 -1.78 9.35
N PRO A 24 0.87 -0.59 9.64
CA PRO A 24 0.71 0.54 8.72
C PRO A 24 1.10 0.01 7.36
N ALA A 25 0.14 0.02 6.42
CA ALA A 25 0.30 -0.54 5.09
C ALA A 25 1.69 -0.16 4.61
N ALA A 26 2.58 -1.16 4.54
CA ALA A 26 3.98 -0.95 4.18
C ALA A 26 3.94 -0.04 2.98
N ALA A 27 4.37 1.22 3.17
CA ALA A 27 4.08 2.32 2.26
C ALA A 27 4.30 1.78 0.87
N GLN A 28 3.22 1.49 0.14
CA GLN A 28 3.37 0.85 -1.15
C GLN A 28 4.28 1.81 -1.89
N PRO A 29 5.43 1.37 -2.43
CA PRO A 29 6.23 2.26 -3.25
C PRO A 29 5.26 2.73 -4.31
N HIS A 30 4.77 3.96 -4.20
CA HIS A 30 3.94 4.56 -5.21
C HIS A 30 4.84 4.48 -6.42
N HIS A 31 4.49 3.59 -7.36
CA HIS A 31 5.25 3.42 -8.58
C HIS A 31 5.01 4.70 -9.37
N GLN A 32 5.80 5.71 -9.06
CA GLN A 32 5.73 7.01 -9.69
C GLN A 32 6.19 6.80 -11.13
N HIS A 33 5.35 7.17 -12.09
CA HIS A 33 5.69 7.13 -13.51
C HIS A 33 6.16 8.51 -13.94
N CYS A 34 7.11 8.56 -14.87
CA CYS A 34 7.58 9.82 -15.43
C CYS A 34 6.42 10.52 -16.16
N PRO A 35 6.11 11.79 -15.87
CA PRO A 35 5.00 12.49 -16.53
C PRO A 35 5.26 12.78 -18.02
N VAL A 36 6.49 12.58 -18.50
CA VAL A 36 6.88 12.81 -19.89
C VAL A 36 6.79 11.52 -20.71
N CYS A 37 7.50 10.48 -20.28
CA CYS A 37 7.63 9.23 -21.04
C CYS A 37 6.88 8.05 -20.42
N HIS A 38 6.20 8.25 -19.30
CA HIS A 38 5.47 7.22 -18.54
C HIS A 38 6.32 6.02 -18.11
N SER A 39 7.65 6.10 -18.20
CA SER A 39 8.55 5.07 -17.69
C SER A 39 8.60 5.10 -16.16
N GLN A 40 8.90 3.95 -15.56
CA GLN A 40 9.03 3.81 -14.10
C GLN A 40 10.13 4.73 -13.55
N LEU A 41 9.80 5.51 -12.52
CA LEU A 41 10.77 6.34 -11.80
C LEU A 41 11.47 5.51 -10.73
N GLU A 42 12.76 5.74 -10.58
CA GLU A 42 13.58 5.18 -9.53
C GLU A 42 13.70 6.18 -8.39
N GLN A 43 13.18 5.81 -7.22
CA GLN A 43 13.35 6.58 -6.00
C GLN A 43 14.64 6.17 -5.29
N GLN A 44 15.52 7.14 -5.12
CA GLN A 44 16.76 7.05 -4.37
C GLN A 44 16.63 7.89 -3.10
N LYS A 45 17.56 7.75 -2.15
CA LYS A 45 17.51 8.38 -0.81
C LYS A 45 17.11 9.87 -0.84
N CYS A 46 17.63 10.62 -1.81
CA CYS A 46 17.37 12.06 -1.93
C CYS A 46 17.03 12.53 -3.34
N LYS A 47 16.77 11.60 -4.27
CA LYS A 47 16.50 11.95 -5.67
C LYS A 47 15.49 11.00 -6.28
N VAL A 48 14.72 11.50 -7.25
CA VAL A 48 13.84 10.70 -8.10
C VAL A 48 14.34 10.82 -9.52
N ILE A 49 14.69 9.69 -10.14
CA ILE A 49 15.31 9.66 -11.47
C ILE A 49 14.40 8.90 -12.44
N CYS A 50 14.22 9.43 -13.64
CA CYS A 50 13.66 8.69 -14.75
C CYS A 50 14.79 8.00 -15.53
N ARG A 51 14.90 6.66 -15.48
CA ARG A 51 15.94 5.90 -16.21
C ARG A 51 15.62 5.61 -17.68
N SER A 52 14.59 6.25 -18.23
CA SER A 52 14.24 6.09 -19.63
C SER A 52 15.30 6.74 -20.52
N GLU A 53 15.75 6.02 -21.56
CA GLU A 53 16.63 6.57 -22.59
C GLU A 53 15.98 7.75 -23.32
N PHE A 54 14.64 7.76 -23.44
CA PHE A 54 13.88 8.87 -23.99
C PHE A 54 14.07 10.18 -23.20
N CYS A 55 14.20 10.08 -21.86
CA CYS A 55 14.39 11.23 -20.98
C CYS A 55 15.86 11.45 -20.60
N VAL A 56 16.79 10.65 -21.13
CA VAL A 56 18.24 10.75 -20.90
C VAL A 56 18.58 10.84 -19.40
N TYR A 57 18.01 9.95 -18.59
CA TYR A 57 18.31 9.85 -17.15
C TYR A 57 18.01 11.12 -16.32
N ARG A 58 16.97 11.87 -16.69
CA ARG A 58 16.58 13.12 -15.99
C ARG A 58 16.23 12.91 -14.51
N ILE A 59 16.66 13.88 -13.69
CA ILE A 59 16.27 14.02 -12.28
C ILE A 59 14.93 14.77 -12.23
N ILE A 60 13.91 14.14 -11.64
CA ILE A 60 12.55 14.70 -11.49
C ILE A 60 12.43 15.49 -10.18
N TYR A 61 13.12 15.04 -9.14
CA TYR A 61 13.14 15.68 -7.83
C TYR A 61 14.50 15.46 -7.18
N ASN A 62 15.05 16.49 -6.54
CA ASN A 62 16.30 16.44 -5.78
C ASN A 62 16.09 17.16 -4.45
N CYS A 63 16.29 16.45 -3.33
CA CYS A 63 16.15 17.01 -1.99
C CYS A 63 17.27 18.00 -1.64
N SER A 64 18.43 17.90 -2.31
CA SER A 64 19.65 18.66 -1.97
C SER A 64 19.70 20.05 -2.58
N GLU A 65 18.74 20.38 -3.45
CA GLU A 65 18.57 21.71 -4.03
C GLU A 65 17.69 22.62 -3.14
N PHE A 66 17.30 22.15 -1.95
CA PHE A 66 16.44 22.85 -0.98
C PHE A 66 17.14 23.02 0.37
#